data_AF-A0A7S2N647-F1
#
_entry.id   AF-A0A7S2N647-F1
#
_cell.length_a   1.000
_cell.length_b   1.000
_cell.length_c   1.000
_cell.angle_alpha   90.00
_cell.angle_beta   90.00
_cell.angle_gamma   90.00
#
_symmetry.space_group_name_H-M   'P 1'
#
loop_
_entity.id
_entity.type
_entity.pdbx_description
1 polymer ?
#
loop_
_entity_poly.entity_id
_entity_poly.type
_entity_poly.pdbx_seq_one_letter_code
_entity_poly.pdbx_strand_id
1 'polypeptide(L)'
;GEFEVPDSVYDVFRGNAAEGAKKQEAWNALWAEYQEKEPELAKQFQRSVLDRTLPEGWVEALPKLTPEDKGKATRLHSQDCLNALANVMPELIGGSADLAPSNMTLMKCTGDFLKGSYEGRNMRFGIREFGMGAVCNAVSLHKS
;
A
#
# COMPACT_ATOMS: atom_id res chain seq x y z
N GLY A 1 21.28 -39.06 -15.83
CA GLY A 1 20.40 -38.77 -16.96
C GLY A 1 20.37 -37.29 -17.22
N GLU A 2 19.96 -36.87 -18.42
CA GLU A 2 19.69 -35.46 -18.68
C GLU A 2 18.55 -34.97 -17.76
N PHE A 3 18.71 -33.81 -17.12
CA PHE A 3 17.79 -33.28 -16.09
C PHE A 3 17.61 -34.17 -14.84
N GLU A 4 18.51 -35.11 -14.57
CA GLU A 4 18.48 -35.89 -13.32
C GLU A 4 18.89 -35.00 -12.13
N VAL A 5 17.96 -34.84 -11.19
CA VAL A 5 18.22 -34.18 -9.90
C VAL A 5 18.25 -35.26 -8.82
N PRO A 6 19.36 -35.41 -8.07
CA PRO A 6 19.48 -36.42 -7.03
C PRO A 6 18.38 -36.29 -5.96
N ASP A 7 17.91 -37.41 -5.43
CA ASP A 7 16.86 -37.43 -4.39
C ASP A 7 17.24 -36.59 -3.16
N SER A 8 18.52 -36.57 -2.78
CA SER A 8 19.02 -35.76 -1.67
C SER A 8 18.78 -34.25 -1.87
N VAL A 9 18.78 -33.77 -3.11
CA VAL A 9 18.44 -32.38 -3.44
C VAL A 9 16.94 -32.16 -3.24
N TYR A 10 16.09 -33.07 -3.73
CA TYR A 10 14.65 -32.99 -3.49
C TYR A 10 14.30 -33.03 -2.00
N ASP A 11 15.00 -33.83 -1.20
CA ASP A 11 14.77 -33.92 0.23
C ASP A 11 15.03 -32.59 0.95
N VAL A 12 16.09 -31.87 0.55
CA VAL A 12 16.35 -30.51 1.06
C VAL A 12 15.21 -29.54 0.69
N PHE A 13 14.78 -29.54 -0.57
CA PHE A 13 13.68 -28.66 -1.01
C PHE A 13 12.33 -29.02 -0.36
N ARG A 14 12.03 -30.31 -0.17
CA ARG A 14 10.85 -30.78 0.56
C ARG A 14 10.89 -30.33 2.02
N GLY A 15 12.06 -30.37 2.67
CA GLY A 15 12.26 -29.84 4.01
C GLY A 15 11.93 -28.35 4.10
N ASN A 16 12.44 -27.55 3.17
CA ASN A 16 12.15 -26.10 3.11
C ASN A 16 10.66 -25.81 2.86
N ALA A 17 10.02 -26.58 1.98
CA ALA A 17 8.59 -26.45 1.72
C ALA A 17 7.74 -26.76 2.96
N ALA A 18 8.10 -27.82 3.71
CA ALA A 18 7.44 -28.16 4.96
C ALA A 18 7.63 -27.08 6.03
N GLU A 19 8.80 -26.44 6.11
CA GLU A 19 9.02 -25.29 7.00
C GLU A 19 8.15 -24.08 6.60
N GLY A 20 8.05 -23.80 5.30
CA GLY A 20 7.16 -22.74 4.78
C GLY A 20 5.70 -22.97 5.15
N ALA A 21 5.21 -24.21 5.01
CA ALA A 21 3.84 -24.57 5.41
C ALA A 21 3.59 -24.32 6.91
N LYS A 22 4.55 -24.69 7.78
CA LYS A 22 4.44 -24.43 9.23
C LYS A 22 4.42 -22.93 9.56
N LYS A 23 5.21 -22.11 8.86
CA LYS A 23 5.20 -20.65 9.04
C LYS A 23 3.87 -20.05 8.62
N GLN A 24 3.29 -20.53 7.52
CA GLN A 24 1.97 -20.08 7.06
C GLN A 24 0.85 -20.50 8.02
N GLU A 25 0.89 -21.73 8.55
CA GLU A 25 -0.05 -22.19 9.57
C GLU A 25 0.02 -21.32 10.83
N ALA A 26 1.23 -21.01 11.31
CA ALA A 26 1.43 -20.10 12.44
C ALA A 26 0.91 -18.68 12.15
N TRP A 27 1.12 -18.16 10.94
CA TRP A 27 0.58 -16.86 10.54
C TRP A 27 -0.96 -16.86 10.49
N ASN A 28 -1.58 -17.93 9.95
CA ASN A 28 -3.03 -18.07 9.91
C ASN A 28 -3.64 -18.11 11.32
N ALA A 29 -3.00 -18.82 12.26
CA ALA A 29 -3.42 -18.86 13.66
C ALA A 29 -3.32 -17.47 14.31
N LEU A 30 -2.21 -16.75 14.09
CA LEU A 30 -2.03 -15.37 14.57
C LEU A 30 -3.06 -14.42 13.95
N TRP A 31 -3.36 -14.59 12.66
CA TRP A 31 -4.35 -13.78 11.96
C TRP A 31 -5.76 -13.98 12.53
N ALA A 32 -6.15 -15.24 12.80
CA ALA A 32 -7.43 -15.54 13.44
C ALA A 32 -7.55 -14.89 14.83
N GLU A 33 -6.49 -14.99 15.65
CA GLU A 33 -6.44 -14.32 16.96
C GLU A 33 -6.53 -12.79 16.82
N TYR A 34 -5.86 -12.21 15.83
CA TYR A 34 -5.92 -10.78 15.56
C TYR A 34 -7.32 -10.31 15.12
N GLN A 35 -8.02 -11.10 14.30
CA GLN A 35 -9.40 -10.83 13.89
C GLN A 35 -10.36 -10.75 15.09
N GLU A 36 -10.16 -11.58 16.11
CA GLU A 36 -10.95 -11.55 17.34
C GLU A 36 -10.59 -10.35 18.23
N LYS A 37 -9.30 -10.00 18.33
CA LYS A 37 -8.82 -8.90 19.19
C LYS A 37 -9.11 -7.52 18.63
N GLU A 38 -8.94 -7.34 17.33
CA GLU A 38 -8.98 -6.03 16.65
C GLU A 38 -9.86 -6.10 15.38
N PRO A 39 -11.18 -6.37 15.53
CA PRO A 39 -12.06 -6.72 14.41
C PRO A 39 -12.12 -5.64 13.32
N GLU A 40 -12.13 -4.37 13.69
CA GLU A 40 -12.19 -3.26 12.74
C GLU A 40 -10.89 -3.10 11.95
N LEU A 41 -9.74 -3.20 12.61
CA LEU A 41 -8.43 -3.14 11.94
C LEU A 41 -8.21 -4.39 11.08
N ALA A 42 -8.68 -5.54 11.53
CA ALA A 42 -8.61 -6.78 10.76
C ALA A 42 -9.49 -6.70 9.51
N LYS A 43 -10.70 -6.15 9.60
CA LYS A 43 -11.56 -5.88 8.45
C LYS A 43 -10.91 -4.91 7.46
N GLN A 44 -10.26 -3.86 7.95
CA GLN A 44 -9.50 -2.94 7.11
C GLN A 44 -8.33 -3.64 6.41
N PHE A 45 -7.54 -4.43 7.13
CA PHE A 45 -6.40 -5.16 6.57
C PHE A 45 -6.84 -6.21 5.54
N GLN A 46 -7.90 -6.97 5.84
CA GLN A 46 -8.51 -7.93 4.92
C GLN A 46 -8.90 -7.23 3.61
N ARG A 47 -9.68 -6.14 3.67
CA ARG A 47 -10.13 -5.40 2.49
C ARG A 47 -8.95 -4.88 1.66
N SER A 48 -8.02 -4.18 2.31
CA SER A 48 -7.00 -3.39 1.62
C SER A 48 -5.78 -4.18 1.18
N VAL A 49 -5.31 -5.12 2.01
CA VAL A 49 -4.06 -5.86 1.77
C VAL A 49 -4.33 -7.22 1.12
N LEU A 50 -5.28 -7.99 1.67
CA LEU A 50 -5.55 -9.37 1.23
C LEU A 50 -6.47 -9.40 0.01
N ASP A 51 -7.62 -8.74 0.07
CA ASP A 51 -8.64 -8.75 -0.99
C ASP A 51 -8.38 -7.70 -2.08
N ARG A 52 -7.65 -6.63 -1.73
CA ARG A 52 -7.30 -5.51 -2.62
C ARG A 52 -8.52 -4.86 -3.27
N THR A 53 -9.57 -4.66 -2.49
CA THR A 53 -10.81 -3.99 -2.93
C THR A 53 -10.86 -2.56 -2.45
N LEU A 54 -11.47 -1.68 -3.25
CA LEU A 54 -11.67 -0.28 -2.87
C LEU A 54 -12.78 -0.18 -1.81
N PRO A 55 -12.68 0.78 -0.86
CA PRO A 55 -13.75 1.01 0.10
C PRO A 55 -15.04 1.41 -0.60
N GLU A 56 -16.18 0.92 -0.12
CA GLU A 56 -17.49 1.38 -0.59
C GLU A 56 -17.62 2.89 -0.38
N GLY A 57 -18.29 3.57 -1.31
CA GLY A 57 -18.55 5.00 -1.19
C GLY A 57 -17.33 5.91 -1.41
N TRP A 58 -16.22 5.39 -1.95
CA TRP A 58 -15.00 6.18 -2.11
C TRP A 58 -15.13 7.32 -3.12
N VAL A 59 -16.00 7.17 -4.13
CA VAL A 59 -16.22 8.16 -5.19
C VAL A 59 -16.91 9.39 -4.62
N GLU A 60 -17.76 9.20 -3.63
CA GLU A 60 -18.55 10.21 -2.94
C GLU A 60 -17.68 11.15 -2.11
N ALA A 61 -16.46 10.71 -1.76
CA ALA A 61 -15.46 11.57 -1.12
C ALA A 61 -14.88 12.61 -2.10
N LEU A 62 -14.91 12.38 -3.41
CA LEU A 62 -14.30 13.28 -4.39
C LEU A 62 -15.03 14.64 -4.44
N PRO A 63 -14.27 15.74 -4.60
CA PRO A 63 -14.86 17.07 -4.76
C PRO A 63 -15.72 17.12 -6.03
N LYS A 64 -16.90 17.72 -5.90
CA LYS A 64 -17.78 18.03 -7.03
C LYS A 64 -17.55 19.48 -7.44
N LEU A 65 -17.60 19.74 -8.74
CA LEU A 65 -17.40 21.07 -9.30
C LEU A 65 -18.57 21.44 -10.20
N THR A 66 -18.93 22.72 -10.21
CA THR A 66 -19.91 23.31 -11.13
C THR A 66 -19.27 24.43 -11.95
N PRO A 67 -19.88 24.86 -13.08
CA PRO A 67 -19.35 25.96 -13.87
C PRO A 67 -19.22 27.30 -13.14
N GLU A 68 -19.95 27.49 -12.04
CA GLU A 68 -19.93 28.69 -11.21
C GLU A 68 -18.73 28.74 -10.24
N ASP A 69 -18.07 27.60 -10.02
CA ASP A 69 -16.90 27.54 -9.14
C ASP A 69 -15.73 28.35 -9.71
N LYS A 70 -15.00 29.03 -8.82
CA LYS A 70 -13.81 29.77 -9.20
C LYS A 70 -12.76 28.82 -9.78
N GLY A 71 -12.32 29.09 -11.00
CA GLY A 71 -11.26 28.33 -11.66
C GLY A 71 -9.96 28.33 -10.84
N LYS A 72 -9.34 27.14 -10.76
CA LYS A 72 -7.99 26.96 -10.21
C LYS A 72 -7.19 25.98 -11.07
N ALA A 73 -5.87 26.00 -10.91
CA ALA A 73 -4.99 25.11 -11.65
C ALA A 73 -5.34 23.63 -11.37
N THR A 74 -5.30 22.78 -12.40
CA THR A 74 -5.64 21.34 -12.28
C THR A 74 -4.78 20.59 -11.26
N ARG A 75 -3.52 21.01 -11.03
CA ARG A 75 -2.70 20.48 -9.91
C ARG A 75 -3.31 20.70 -8.52
N LEU A 76 -4.04 21.81 -8.33
CA LEU A 76 -4.75 22.07 -7.07
C LEU A 76 -6.03 21.23 -6.98
N HIS A 77 -6.69 20.94 -8.10
CA HIS A 77 -7.77 19.94 -8.10
C HIS A 77 -7.25 18.54 -7.80
N SER A 78 -6.08 18.17 -8.33
CA SER A 78 -5.41 16.91 -7.98
C SER A 78 -5.10 16.80 -6.49
N GLN A 79 -4.65 17.89 -5.85
CA GLN A 79 -4.44 17.93 -4.41
C GLN A 79 -5.72 17.71 -3.61
N ASP A 80 -6.82 18.33 -4.01
CA ASP A 80 -8.11 18.15 -3.35
C ASP A 80 -8.56 16.70 -3.44
N CYS A 81 -8.53 16.11 -4.63
CA CYS A 81 -8.86 14.70 -4.83
C CYS A 81 -7.96 13.79 -3.99
N LEU A 82 -6.64 14.02 -4.01
CA LEU A 82 -5.68 13.24 -3.20
C LEU A 82 -6.03 13.29 -1.72
N ASN A 83 -6.30 14.48 -1.18
CA ASN A 83 -6.60 14.64 0.25
C ASN A 83 -7.97 14.09 0.63
N ALA A 84 -8.96 14.19 -0.26
CA ALA A 84 -10.26 13.56 -0.07
C ALA A 84 -10.14 12.04 -0.01
N LEU A 85 -9.43 11.44 -0.98
CA LEU A 85 -9.22 9.99 -1.05
C LEU A 85 -8.37 9.47 0.12
N ALA A 86 -7.33 10.21 0.52
CA ALA A 86 -6.45 9.81 1.62
C ALA A 86 -7.18 9.67 2.98
N ASN A 87 -8.32 10.34 3.16
CA ASN A 87 -9.15 10.22 4.37
C ASN A 87 -10.00 8.95 4.40
N VAL A 88 -10.38 8.43 3.22
CA VAL A 88 -11.26 7.23 3.11
C VAL A 88 -10.50 5.97 2.69
N MET A 89 -9.29 6.14 2.15
CA MET A 89 -8.36 5.06 1.78
C MET A 89 -7.11 5.13 2.66
N PRO A 90 -7.11 4.53 3.86
CA PRO A 90 -5.91 4.45 4.71
C PRO A 90 -4.72 3.76 4.02
N GLU A 91 -4.97 2.88 3.06
CA GLU A 91 -3.99 2.19 2.23
C GLU A 91 -3.31 3.07 1.16
N LEU A 92 -3.84 4.27 0.89
CA LEU A 92 -3.25 5.18 -0.09
C LEU A 92 -1.91 5.73 0.43
N ILE A 93 -0.84 5.40 -0.29
CA ILE A 93 0.54 5.80 0.02
C ILE A 93 1.23 6.30 -1.25
N GLY A 94 2.09 7.32 -1.13
CA GLY A 94 2.78 7.88 -2.28
C GLY A 94 3.49 9.19 -1.96
N GLY A 95 3.94 9.91 -2.98
CA GLY A 95 4.66 11.16 -2.75
C GLY A 95 5.24 11.77 -4.03
N SER A 96 6.33 12.53 -3.89
CA SER A 96 6.94 13.24 -5.00
C SER A 96 8.46 13.19 -4.97
N ALA A 97 9.06 13.28 -6.15
CA ALA A 97 10.50 13.43 -6.34
C ALA A 97 10.93 14.88 -6.09
N ASP A 98 10.99 15.27 -4.81
CA ASP A 98 11.39 16.61 -4.32
C ASP A 98 10.48 17.79 -4.75
N LEU A 99 9.38 17.52 -5.45
CA LEU A 99 8.50 18.53 -6.01
C LEU A 99 7.14 18.60 -5.30
N ALA A 100 7.00 18.08 -4.07
CA ALA A 100 5.70 18.00 -3.41
C ALA A 100 4.96 19.36 -3.26
N PRO A 101 5.64 20.48 -2.92
CA PRO A 101 4.99 21.81 -2.89
C PRO A 101 4.57 22.31 -4.27
N SER A 102 5.27 21.91 -5.33
CA SER A 102 5.01 22.34 -6.72
C SER A 102 3.92 21.48 -7.39
N ASN A 103 3.97 20.17 -7.15
CA ASN A 103 3.05 19.17 -7.68
C ASN A 103 1.77 19.06 -6.85
N MET A 104 1.78 19.57 -5.61
CA MET A 104 0.65 19.59 -4.68
C MET A 104 0.22 18.19 -4.19
N THR A 105 1.20 17.31 -3.94
CA THR A 105 0.96 15.86 -3.69
C THR A 105 1.08 15.44 -2.22
N LEU A 106 0.97 16.36 -1.26
CA LEU A 106 0.98 15.99 0.17
C LEU A 106 -0.42 15.65 0.67
N MET A 107 -0.51 14.49 1.32
CA MET A 107 -1.66 14.07 2.11
C MET A 107 -1.56 14.73 3.49
N LYS A 108 -2.54 15.57 3.83
CA LYS A 108 -2.55 16.37 5.07
C LYS A 108 -2.91 15.57 6.31
N CYS A 109 -3.61 14.44 6.14
CA CYS A 109 -4.07 13.59 7.24
C CYS A 109 -3.00 12.61 7.77
N THR A 110 -1.76 12.69 7.29
CA THR A 110 -0.68 11.76 7.64
C THR A 110 0.68 12.45 7.56
N GLY A 111 1.67 11.86 8.23
CA GLY A 111 3.05 12.34 8.24
C GLY A 111 3.90 11.76 7.12
N ASP A 112 5.22 11.92 7.29
CA ASP A 112 6.22 11.41 6.36
C ASP A 112 6.61 9.99 6.68
N PHE A 113 6.75 9.17 5.64
CA PHE A 113 7.32 7.83 5.77
C PHE A 113 8.83 7.97 6.00
N LEU A 114 9.26 7.79 7.26
CA LEU A 114 10.66 7.97 7.67
C LEU A 114 11.07 6.86 8.65
N LYS A 115 12.38 6.71 8.86
CA LYS A 115 12.89 5.83 9.92
C LYS A 115 12.32 6.26 11.27
N GLY A 116 11.58 5.36 11.92
CA GLY A 116 10.90 5.63 13.20
C GLY A 116 9.48 6.18 13.08
N SER A 117 8.98 6.37 11.85
CA SER A 117 7.61 6.82 11.56
C SER A 117 7.09 6.14 10.29
N TYR A 118 7.04 4.81 10.31
CA TYR A 118 6.68 3.99 9.14
C TYR A 118 5.18 3.99 8.85
N GLU A 119 4.37 4.50 9.78
CA GLU A 119 2.95 4.77 9.63
C GLU A 119 2.65 6.00 8.75
N GLY A 120 3.65 6.85 8.50
CA GLY A 120 3.53 7.99 7.58
C GLY A 120 3.30 7.53 6.14
N ARG A 121 2.42 8.23 5.41
CA ARG A 121 2.07 7.84 4.02
C ARG A 121 2.63 8.78 2.95
N ASN A 122 3.27 9.88 3.35
CA ASN A 122 3.97 10.77 2.42
C ASN A 122 5.42 10.30 2.22
N MET A 123 5.70 9.68 1.07
CA MET A 123 7.05 9.27 0.67
C MET A 123 7.84 10.44 0.09
N ARG A 124 9.03 10.69 0.64
CA ARG A 124 9.95 11.75 0.20
C ARG A 124 11.06 11.14 -0.66
N PHE A 125 10.81 11.02 -1.96
CA PHE A 125 11.71 10.28 -2.86
C PHE A 125 13.04 11.00 -3.17
N GLY A 126 13.10 12.33 -2.98
CA GLY A 126 14.19 13.17 -3.46
C GLY A 126 14.23 13.25 -4.99
N ILE A 127 15.29 13.80 -5.59
CA ILE A 127 15.43 13.92 -7.06
C ILE A 127 15.81 12.55 -7.66
N ARG A 128 14.84 11.63 -7.68
CA ARG A 128 15.03 10.21 -8.05
C ARG A 128 13.79 9.64 -8.75
N GLU A 129 13.38 10.25 -9.85
CA GLU A 129 12.14 9.94 -10.56
C GLU A 129 12.06 8.47 -10.99
N PHE A 130 13.17 7.93 -11.52
CA PHE A 130 13.20 6.53 -11.96
C PHE A 130 13.13 5.56 -10.78
N GLY A 131 13.87 5.85 -9.70
CA GLY A 131 13.82 5.07 -8.46
C GLY A 131 12.45 5.11 -7.80
N MET A 132 11.81 6.29 -7.77
CA MET A 132 10.42 6.46 -7.32
C MET A 132 9.47 5.53 -8.09
N GLY A 133 9.56 5.51 -9.43
CA GLY A 133 8.76 4.61 -10.26
C GLY A 133 8.97 3.13 -9.91
N ALA A 134 10.23 2.69 -9.75
CA ALA A 134 10.54 1.32 -9.36
C ALA A 134 10.01 0.96 -7.96
N VAL A 135 10.09 1.88 -7.00
CA VAL A 135 9.53 1.71 -5.65
C VAL A 135 8.01 1.60 -5.71
N CYS A 136 7.33 2.46 -6.48
CA CYS A 136 5.88 2.39 -6.66
C CYS A 136 5.44 1.04 -7.26
N ASN A 137 6.21 0.51 -8.23
CA ASN A 137 5.96 -0.83 -8.76
C ASN A 137 6.08 -1.91 -7.68
N ALA A 138 7.14 -1.87 -6.87
CA ALA A 138 7.35 -2.83 -5.79
C ALA A 138 6.22 -2.77 -4.74
N VAL A 139 5.81 -1.57 -4.33
CA VAL A 139 4.69 -1.37 -3.40
C VAL A 139 3.39 -1.93 -3.97
N SER A 140 3.09 -1.67 -5.24
CA SER A 140 1.88 -2.20 -5.89
C SER A 140 1.87 -3.72 -6.08
N LEU A 141 3.05 -4.32 -6.28
CA LEU A 141 3.23 -5.76 -6.45
C LEU A 141 3.24 -6.51 -5.11
N HIS A 142 3.49 -5.82 -4.00
CA HIS A 142 3.47 -6.44 -2.69
C HIS A 142 2.07 -7.00 -2.42
N LYS A 143 2.03 -8.31 -2.18
CA LYS A 143 0.88 -9.07 -1.72
C LYS A 143 1.37 -9.74 -0.46
N SER A 144 0.91 -9.25 0.69
CA SER A 144 1.15 -9.93 1.95
C SER A 144 0.18 -11.09 2.06
#